data_AF-A0A3N2R525-F1
#
_entry.id   AF-A0A3N2R525-F1
#
_cell.length_a   1.000
_cell.length_b   1.000
_cell.length_c   1.000
_cell.angle_alpha   90.00
_cell.angle_beta   90.00
_cell.angle_gamma   90.00
#
_symmetry.space_group_name_H-M   'P 1'
#
loop_
_entity.id
_entity.type
_entity.pdbx_description
1 polymer ?
#
loop_
_entity_poly.entity_id
_entity_poly.type
_entity_poly.pdbx_seq_one_letter_code
_entity_poly.pdbx_strand_id
1 'polypeptide(L)' 'MNTSARMEQIEVLKVELSVLRQEHRDLDQAIRALEERNSPSDMLTIRRLKKQKLHLKDRIQLLEDRITPDIIA' A
#
# COMPACT_ATOMS: atom_id res chain seq x y z
N MET A 1 -22.90 8.99 23.27
CA MET A 1 -23.11 7.87 22.31
C MET A 1 -22.16 7.91 21.09
N ASN A 2 -21.00 8.60 21.13
CA ASN A 2 -20.16 8.77 19.92
C ASN A 2 -18.94 7.82 19.81
N THR A 3 -18.64 7.03 20.84
CA THR A 3 -17.44 6.19 20.85
C THR A 3 -17.54 4.99 19.90
N SER A 4 -18.75 4.43 19.72
CA SER A 4 -19.00 3.27 18.86
C SER A 4 -18.76 3.58 17.38
N ALA A 5 -19.27 4.72 16.89
CA ALA A 5 -19.11 5.13 15.49
C ALA A 5 -17.64 5.40 15.12
N ARG A 6 -16.84 5.95 16.05
CA ARG A 6 -15.41 6.16 15.85
C ARG A 6 -14.64 4.83 15.82
N MET A 7 -15.02 3.86 16.65
CA MET A 7 -14.44 2.52 16.65
C MET A 7 -14.72 1.80 15.32
N GLU A 8 -15.95 1.84 14.81
CA GLU A 8 -16.31 1.26 13.51
C GLU A 8 -15.51 1.88 12.34
N GLN A 9 -15.32 3.20 12.35
CA GLN A 9 -14.51 3.89 11.34
C GLN A 9 -13.05 3.43 11.35
N ILE A 10 -12.45 3.27 12.54
CA ILE A 10 -11.07 2.79 12.68
C ILE A 10 -10.93 1.34 12.17
N GLU A 11 -11.90 0.48 12.46
CA GLU A 11 -11.88 -0.90 11.97
C GLU A 11 -11.98 -0.96 10.44
N VAL A 12 -12.83 -0.13 9.82
CA VAL A 12 -12.91 -0.02 8.36
C VAL A 12 -11.56 0.44 7.76
N LEU A 13 -10.93 1.46 8.36
CA LEU A 13 -9.62 1.93 7.91
C LEU A 13 -8.55 0.82 8.05
N LYS A 14 -8.54 0.04 9.13
CA LYS A 14 -7.60 -1.09 9.29
C LYS A 14 -7.77 -2.16 8.21
N VAL A 15 -9.01 -2.44 7.80
CA VAL A 15 -9.27 -3.37 6.70
C VAL A 15 -8.73 -2.81 5.38
N GLU A 16 -9.00 -1.55 5.07
CA GLU A 16 -8.45 -0.88 3.88
C GLU A 16 -6.92 -0.90 3.89
N LEU A 17 -6.30 -0.61 5.03
CA LEU A 17 -4.84 -0.69 5.20
C LEU A 17 -4.29 -2.07 4.88
N SER A 18 -4.97 -3.12 5.36
CA SER A 18 -4.56 -4.51 5.11
C SER A 18 -4.61 -4.85 3.63
N VAL A 19 -5.66 -4.41 2.93
CA VAL A 19 -5.81 -4.58 1.47
C VAL A 19 -4.70 -3.85 0.73
N LEU A 20 -4.47 -2.57 1.02
CA LEU A 20 -3.42 -1.79 0.36
C LEU A 20 -2.03 -2.39 0.60
N ARG A 21 -1.75 -2.88 1.82
CA ARG A 21 -0.49 -3.57 2.14
C ARG A 21 -0.34 -4.89 1.38
N GLN A 22 -1.43 -5.63 1.15
CA GLN A 22 -1.42 -6.84 0.34
C GLN A 22 -1.13 -6.50 -1.13
N GLU A 23 -1.86 -5.55 -1.72
CA GLU A 23 -1.63 -5.09 -3.09
C GLU A 23 -0.19 -4.62 -3.31
N HIS A 24 0.38 -3.88 -2.34
CA HIS A 24 1.77 -3.44 -2.39
C HIS A 24 2.76 -4.62 -2.39
N ARG A 25 2.49 -5.69 -1.62
CA ARG A 25 3.31 -6.91 -1.64
C ARG A 25 3.18 -7.65 -2.97
N ASP A 26 1.99 -7.72 -3.53
CA ASP A 26 1.74 -8.40 -4.81
C ASP A 26 2.45 -7.67 -5.95
N LEU A 27 2.45 -6.32 -5.94
CA LEU A 27 3.25 -5.53 -6.87
C LEU A 27 4.76 -5.78 -6.71
N ASP A 28 5.26 -5.95 -5.48
CA ASP A 28 6.67 -6.27 -5.26
C ASP A 28 7.05 -7.62 -5.88
N GLN A 29 6.20 -8.63 -5.68
CA GLN A 29 6.41 -9.95 -6.27
C GLN A 29 6.36 -9.90 -7.80
N ALA A 30 5.40 -9.16 -8.38
CA ALA A 30 5.30 -8.98 -9.82
C ALA A 30 6.54 -8.27 -10.41
N ILE A 31 7.07 -7.26 -9.71
CA ILE A 31 8.31 -6.58 -10.12
C ILE A 31 9.49 -7.56 -10.09
N ARG A 32 9.66 -8.32 -9.00
CA ARG A 32 10.76 -9.31 -8.89
C ARG A 32 10.68 -10.36 -10.00
N ALA A 33 9.49 -10.90 -10.27
CA ALA A 33 9.30 -11.89 -11.32
C ALA A 33 9.60 -11.36 -12.73
N LEU A 34 9.46 -10.05 -12.97
CA LEU A 34 9.86 -9.41 -14.22
C LEU A 34 11.36 -9.10 -14.25
N GLU A 35 11.94 -8.70 -13.12
CA GLU A 35 13.38 -8.46 -13.00
C GLU A 35 14.19 -9.75 -13.19
N GLU A 36 13.70 -10.88 -12.67
CA GLU A 36 14.32 -12.21 -12.83
C GLU A 36 14.35 -12.67 -14.30
N ARG A 37 13.35 -12.31 -15.10
CA ARG A 37 13.32 -12.62 -16.55
C ARG A 37 14.36 -11.81 -17.34
N ASN A 38 14.80 -10.67 -16.80
CA ASN A 38 15.82 -9.78 -17.36
C ASN A 38 15.61 -9.46 -18.86
N SER A 39 14.35 -9.25 -19.27
CA SER A 39 14.01 -8.92 -20.66
C SER A 39 13.99 -7.40 -20.89
N PRO A 40 14.60 -6.87 -21.96
CA PRO A 40 14.51 -5.45 -22.32
C PRO A 40 13.07 -4.96 -22.54
N SER A 41 12.16 -5.85 -22.97
CA SER A 41 10.74 -5.53 -23.16
C SER A 41 10.04 -5.14 -21.85
N ASP A 42 10.52 -5.66 -20.73
CA ASP A 42 9.84 -5.57 -19.44
C ASP A 42 10.29 -4.32 -18.67
N MET A 43 11.35 -3.63 -19.10
CA MET A 43 11.87 -2.44 -18.43
C MET A 43 10.83 -1.32 -18.29
N LEU A 44 9.99 -1.10 -19.32
CA LEU A 44 8.91 -0.11 -19.26
C LEU A 44 7.82 -0.55 -18.27
N THR A 45 7.47 -1.83 -18.26
CA THR A 45 6.48 -2.42 -17.34
C THR A 45 6.97 -2.32 -15.90
N ILE A 46 8.23 -2.70 -15.63
CA ILE A 46 8.86 -2.59 -14.31
C ILE A 46 8.84 -1.13 -13.82
N ARG A 47 9.17 -0.15 -14.68
CA ARG A 47 9.10 1.28 -14.30
C ARG A 47 7.68 1.71 -13.91
N ARG A 48 6.66 1.26 -14.66
CA ARG A 48 5.25 1.56 -14.35
C ARG A 48 4.82 0.93 -13.03
N LEU A 49 5.16 -0.34 -12.80
CA LEU A 49 4.84 -1.06 -11.56
C LEU A 49 5.54 -0.42 -10.35
N LYS A 50 6.81 -0.02 -10.48
CA LYS A 50 7.53 0.71 -9.42
C LYS A 50 6.87 2.03 -9.07
N LYS A 51 6.36 2.76 -10.07
CA LYS A 51 5.59 4.00 -9.83
C LYS A 51 4.27 3.71 -9.11
N GLN A 52 3.53 2.68 -9.53
CA GLN A 52 2.31 2.27 -8.84
C GLN A 52 2.57 1.84 -7.39
N LYS A 53 3.66 1.08 -7.16
CA LYS A 53 4.11 0.66 -5.85
C LYS A 53 4.43 1.86 -4.94
N LEU A 54 5.08 2.89 -5.48
CA LEU A 54 5.34 4.14 -4.75
C LEU A 54 4.03 4.83 -4.34
N HIS A 55 3.07 4.96 -5.27
CA HIS A 55 1.77 5.55 -4.95
C HIS A 55 0.98 4.74 -3.89
N LEU A 56 1.06 3.40 -3.92
CA LEU A 56 0.46 2.58 -2.87
C LEU A 56 1.14 2.80 -1.52
N LYS A 57 2.48 2.90 -1.49
CA LYS A 57 3.22 3.20 -0.27
C LYS A 57 2.78 4.54 0.33
N ASP A 58 2.65 5.58 -0.49
CA ASP A 58 2.22 6.91 -0.03
C ASP A 58 0.79 6.87 0.54
N ARG A 59 -0.11 6.11 -0.09
CA ARG A 59 -1.48 5.90 0.40
C ARG A 59 -1.53 5.12 1.71
N ILE A 60 -0.71 4.07 1.82
CA ILE A 60 -0.56 3.28 3.06
C ILE A 60 -0.13 4.20 4.20
N GLN A 61 0.89 5.03 3.98
CA GLN A 61 1.42 5.93 4.99
C GLN A 61 0.38 6.97 5.44
N LEU A 62 -0.33 7.59 4.48
CA LEU A 62 -1.42 8.53 4.80
C LEU A 62 -2.53 7.88 5.64
N LEU A 63 -2.82 6.60 5.37
CA LEU A 63 -3.90 5.88 6.05
C LEU A 63 -3.45 5.35 7.42
N GLU A 64 -2.17 4.98 7.56
CA GLU A 64 -1.52 4.70 8.85
C GLU A 64 -1.54 5.93 9.75
N ASP A 65 -1.16 7.10 9.24
CA ASP A 65 -1.18 8.36 10.00
C ASP A 65 -2.59 8.71 10.53
N ARG A 66 -3.64 8.33 9.79
CA ARG A 66 -5.05 8.51 10.22
C ARG A 66 -5.49 7.52 11.30
N ILE A 67 -4.96 6.29 11.28
CA ILE A 67 -5.30 5.24 12.26
C ILE A 67 -4.51 5.44 13.55
N THR A 68 -3.23 5.80 13.44
CA THR A 68 -2.32 6.08 14.56
C THR A 68 -1.83 7.52 14.52
N PRO A 69 -2.66 8.49 14.95
CA PRO A 69 -2.29 9.91 14.93
C PRO A 69 -1.15 10.29 15.90
N ASP A 70 -0.55 9.35 16.63
CA ASP A 70 0.26 9.62 17.84
C ASP A 70 1.65 8.94 17.83
N ILE A 71 2.30 8.80 16.66
CA ILE A 71 3.61 8.13 16.55
C ILE A 71 4.65 8.92 15.71
N ILE A 72 4.29 10.10 15.17
CA ILE A 72 5.25 11.01 14.50
C ILE A 72 5.30 12.34 15.27
N ALA A 73 6.00 12.32 16.40
CA ALA A 73 6.46 13.49 17.16
C ALA A 73 7.98 13.39 17.34
#